data_AF-A0AA92EH28-F1
#
_entry.id   AF-A0AA92EH28-F1
#
_cell.length_a   1.000
_cell.length_b   1.000
_cell.length_c   1.000
_cell.angle_alpha   90.00
_cell.angle_beta   90.00
_cell.angle_gamma   90.00
#
_symmetry.space_group_name_H-M   'P 1'
#
loop_
_entity.id
_entity.type
_entity.pdbx_description
1 polymer ?
#
loop_
_entity_poly.entity_id
_entity_poly.type
_entity_poly.pdbx_seq_one_letter_code
_entity_poly.pdbx_strand_id
1 'polypeptide(L)'
;MPRTHHPATKAAAAARYGPLLSDPLNPLAEEVGKAIAAEVGGLSHRVAGAKGTKSTTARKPAPVDEIELAAQITVLVAKVLGRSLSEPTAAGRALRMALIAKLASAEIGSEMIAEPLKTGAAPGDTLLTTAEAATRLEVSRPYVSMLCDAGKLGEVVMTEGGHRRIRASAVETYLAARVKQSEGTPSPREAGVDAGLYDHPEGHFQNRVREVGTAKPGKSASARTARKSRP
;
A
#
# COMPACT_ATOMS: atom_id res chain seq x y z
N MET A 1 -39.41 19.09 -9.39
CA MET A 1 -39.69 17.66 -9.12
C MET A 1 -38.64 17.13 -8.14
N PRO A 2 -38.92 16.99 -6.83
CA PRO A 2 -37.97 16.42 -5.90
C PRO A 2 -37.98 14.88 -6.03
N ARG A 3 -36.80 14.29 -6.26
CA ARG A 3 -36.61 12.83 -6.27
C ARG A 3 -36.63 12.32 -4.84
N THR A 4 -37.70 11.64 -4.46
CA THR A 4 -37.78 10.86 -3.22
C THR A 4 -36.85 9.66 -3.32
N HIS A 5 -35.66 9.75 -2.76
CA HIS A 5 -34.79 8.57 -2.60
C HIS A 5 -35.36 7.68 -1.48
N HIS A 6 -35.78 6.48 -1.88
CA HIS A 6 -36.51 5.52 -1.05
C HIS A 6 -35.71 5.04 0.19
N PRO A 7 -36.32 4.95 1.38
CA PRO A 7 -35.68 4.39 2.58
C PRO A 7 -35.30 2.90 2.44
N ALA A 8 -35.93 2.19 1.50
CA ALA A 8 -35.66 0.78 1.22
C ALA A 8 -34.24 0.52 0.67
N THR A 9 -33.68 1.43 -0.13
CA THR A 9 -32.30 1.27 -0.64
C THR A 9 -31.27 1.47 0.46
N LYS A 10 -31.54 2.35 1.43
CA LYS A 10 -30.68 2.56 2.61
C LYS A 10 -30.68 1.33 3.53
N ALA A 11 -31.84 0.69 3.75
CA ALA A 11 -31.93 -0.54 4.52
C ALA A 11 -31.23 -1.73 3.85
N ALA A 12 -31.38 -1.88 2.52
CA ALA A 12 -30.70 -2.92 1.76
C ALA A 12 -29.17 -2.72 1.71
N ALA A 13 -28.70 -1.47 1.63
CA ALA A 13 -27.27 -1.14 1.73
C ALA A 13 -26.74 -1.42 3.15
N ALA A 14 -27.47 -1.05 4.20
CA ALA A 14 -27.07 -1.35 5.57
C ALA A 14 -26.99 -2.87 5.85
N ALA A 15 -27.90 -3.67 5.29
CA ALA A 15 -27.85 -5.13 5.42
C ALA A 15 -26.69 -5.79 4.64
N ARG A 16 -26.30 -5.22 3.49
CA ARG A 16 -25.22 -5.74 2.64
C ARG A 16 -23.83 -5.32 3.09
N TYR A 17 -23.68 -4.09 3.58
CA TYR A 17 -22.39 -3.52 3.97
C TYR A 17 -22.19 -3.44 5.48
N GLY A 18 -23.25 -3.54 6.29
CA GLY A 18 -23.17 -3.56 7.75
C GLY A 18 -22.20 -4.64 8.27
N PRO A 19 -22.31 -5.91 7.81
CA PRO A 19 -21.39 -6.97 8.20
C PRO A 19 -19.94 -6.76 7.71
N LEU A 20 -19.75 -6.01 6.63
CA LEU A 20 -18.43 -5.67 6.08
C LEU A 20 -17.76 -4.51 6.82
N LEU A 21 -18.54 -3.70 7.55
CA LEU A 21 -18.08 -2.53 8.29
C LEU A 21 -17.95 -2.78 9.80
N SER A 22 -18.63 -3.80 10.33
CA SER A 22 -18.51 -4.21 11.73
C SER A 22 -17.34 -5.16 11.91
N ASP A 23 -16.37 -4.83 12.76
CA ASP A 23 -15.35 -5.79 13.17
C ASP A 23 -16.01 -6.95 13.93
N PRO A 24 -15.89 -8.20 13.47
CA PRO A 24 -16.51 -9.35 14.15
C PRO A 24 -15.98 -9.57 15.57
N LEU A 25 -14.84 -8.95 15.94
CA LEU A 25 -14.29 -8.99 17.30
C LEU A 25 -14.73 -7.81 18.17
N ASN A 26 -15.52 -6.86 17.66
CA ASN A 26 -16.05 -5.75 18.43
C ASN A 26 -16.82 -6.15 19.72
N PRO A 27 -17.71 -7.17 19.72
CA PRO A 27 -18.38 -7.57 20.98
C PRO A 27 -17.39 -8.07 22.05
N LEU A 28 -16.30 -8.71 21.64
CA LEU A 28 -15.25 -9.14 22.55
C LEU A 28 -14.51 -7.93 23.17
N ALA A 29 -14.25 -6.91 22.37
CA ALA A 29 -13.65 -5.66 22.84
C ALA A 29 -14.56 -4.91 23.83
N GLU A 30 -15.87 -4.88 23.56
CA GLU A 30 -16.85 -4.29 24.48
C GLU A 30 -16.94 -5.01 25.82
N GLU A 31 -16.91 -6.35 25.82
CA GLU A 31 -16.92 -7.15 27.05
C GLU A 31 -15.67 -6.90 27.91
N VAL A 32 -14.49 -6.90 27.27
CA VAL A 32 -13.23 -6.57 27.95
C VAL A 32 -13.26 -5.14 28.50
N GLY A 33 -13.72 -4.17 27.69
CA GLY A 33 -13.83 -2.77 28.11
C GLY A 33 -14.76 -2.57 29.30
N LYS A 34 -15.93 -3.24 29.32
CA LYS A 34 -16.86 -3.22 30.46
C LYS A 34 -16.23 -3.81 31.73
N ALA A 35 -15.51 -4.91 31.60
CA ALA A 35 -14.87 -5.57 32.74
C ALA A 35 -13.73 -4.71 33.33
N ILE A 36 -12.92 -4.06 32.47
CA ILE A 36 -11.88 -3.12 32.92
C ILE A 36 -12.52 -1.90 33.59
N ALA A 37 -13.57 -1.32 32.99
CA ALA A 37 -14.26 -0.16 33.56
C ALA A 37 -14.86 -0.45 34.94
N ALA A 38 -15.40 -1.66 35.15
CA ALA A 38 -15.89 -2.10 36.46
C ALA A 38 -14.77 -2.17 37.51
N GLU A 39 -13.60 -2.72 37.15
CA GLU A 39 -12.47 -2.83 38.07
C GLU A 39 -11.88 -1.45 38.42
N VAL A 40 -11.68 -0.59 37.42
CA VAL A 40 -11.17 0.79 37.59
C VAL A 40 -12.17 1.66 38.36
N GLY A 41 -13.47 1.50 38.12
CA GLY A 41 -14.53 2.15 38.91
C GLY A 41 -14.50 1.69 40.37
N GLY A 42 -14.34 0.39 40.62
CA GLY A 42 -14.22 -0.18 41.96
C GLY A 42 -12.97 0.28 42.72
N LEU A 43 -11.85 0.49 42.03
CA LEU A 43 -10.65 1.10 42.60
C LEU A 43 -10.86 2.59 42.93
N SER A 44 -11.48 3.34 42.02
CA SER A 44 -11.79 4.77 42.21
C SER A 44 -12.74 5.00 43.39
N HIS A 45 -13.77 4.14 43.55
CA HIS A 45 -14.68 4.20 44.70
C HIS A 45 -14.01 3.81 46.02
N ARG A 46 -13.05 2.86 46.02
CA ARG A 46 -12.25 2.50 47.21
C ARG A 46 -11.38 3.67 47.67
N VAL A 47 -10.80 4.43 46.75
CA VAL A 47 -10.01 5.64 47.05
C VAL A 47 -10.90 6.80 47.54
N ALA A 48 -12.10 6.97 46.95
CA ALA A 48 -13.04 8.01 47.36
C ALA A 48 -13.74 7.72 48.71
N GLY A 49 -14.07 6.46 48.98
CA GLY A 49 -14.72 6.02 50.23
C GLY A 49 -13.83 6.13 51.47
N ALA A 50 -12.50 6.14 51.29
CA ALA A 50 -11.54 6.39 52.37
C ALA A 50 -11.53 7.86 52.86
N LYS A 51 -12.21 8.78 52.17
CA LYS A 51 -12.25 10.22 52.50
C LYS A 51 -13.42 10.61 53.42
N GLY A 52 -14.36 9.69 53.70
CA GLY A 52 -15.59 9.96 54.44
C GLY A 52 -15.59 9.60 55.93
N THR A 53 -14.60 8.86 56.43
CA THR A 53 -14.48 8.56 57.85
C THR A 53 -13.49 9.53 58.49
N LYS A 54 -13.97 10.31 59.48
CA LYS A 54 -13.15 11.20 60.31
C LYS A 54 -12.13 10.34 61.08
N SER A 55 -10.99 10.05 60.46
CA SER A 55 -9.84 9.44 61.12
C SER A 55 -8.66 10.39 60.98
N THR A 56 -8.30 11.00 62.09
CA THR A 56 -7.14 11.86 62.27
C THR A 56 -5.86 11.02 62.24
N THR A 57 -5.44 10.60 61.06
CA THR A 57 -4.01 10.35 60.77
C THR A 57 -3.81 10.60 59.28
N ALA A 58 -2.92 11.53 58.95
CA ALA A 58 -2.53 11.85 57.59
C ALA A 58 -1.79 10.67 56.95
N ARG A 59 -2.54 9.65 56.51
CA ARG A 59 -1.99 8.58 55.68
C ARG A 59 -2.06 9.06 54.23
N LYS A 60 -0.92 9.55 53.76
CA LYS A 60 -0.63 9.87 52.35
C LYS A 60 -1.19 8.71 51.50
N PRO A 61 -2.03 8.95 50.48
CA PRO A 61 -2.49 7.87 49.61
C PRO A 61 -1.24 7.21 49.02
N ALA A 62 -1.05 5.92 49.29
CA ALA A 62 0.03 5.17 48.67
C ALA A 62 -0.14 5.27 47.15
N PRO A 63 0.94 5.52 46.39
CA PRO A 63 0.87 5.45 44.94
C PRO A 63 0.38 4.04 44.60
N VAL A 64 -0.67 3.95 43.79
CA VAL A 64 -1.08 2.67 43.20
C VAL A 64 0.14 2.16 42.45
N ASP A 65 0.66 1.00 42.85
CA ASP A 65 1.78 0.40 42.15
C ASP A 65 1.30 0.02 40.75
N GLU A 66 1.73 0.80 39.76
CA GLU A 66 1.32 0.67 38.37
C GLU A 66 1.61 -0.75 37.84
N ILE A 67 2.66 -1.39 38.38
CA ILE A 67 3.04 -2.76 38.04
C ILE A 67 1.99 -3.76 38.54
N GLU A 68 1.53 -3.60 39.78
CA GLU A 68 0.51 -4.46 40.38
C GLU A 68 -0.84 -4.28 39.69
N LEU A 69 -1.21 -3.03 39.37
CA LEU A 69 -2.43 -2.72 38.63
C LEU A 69 -2.40 -3.31 37.21
N ALA A 70 -1.29 -3.16 36.50
CA ALA A 70 -1.12 -3.75 35.17
C ALA A 70 -1.24 -5.29 35.22
N ALA A 71 -0.66 -5.93 36.24
CA ALA A 71 -0.79 -7.37 36.44
C ALA A 71 -2.24 -7.80 36.68
N GLN A 72 -2.97 -7.07 37.53
CA GLN A 72 -4.38 -7.34 37.82
C GLN A 72 -5.27 -7.18 36.58
N ILE A 73 -5.07 -6.10 35.81
CA ILE A 73 -5.79 -5.89 34.55
C ILE A 73 -5.46 -7.00 33.55
N THR A 74 -4.20 -7.39 33.42
CA THR A 74 -3.78 -8.47 32.51
C THR A 74 -4.48 -9.79 32.83
N VAL A 75 -4.52 -10.15 34.12
CA VAL A 75 -5.22 -11.36 34.59
C VAL A 75 -6.73 -11.27 34.32
N LEU A 76 -7.33 -10.11 34.53
CA LEU A 76 -8.76 -9.88 34.26
C LEU A 76 -9.07 -10.02 32.78
N VAL A 77 -8.28 -9.38 31.90
CA VAL A 77 -8.41 -9.49 30.45
C VAL A 77 -8.29 -10.95 30.01
N ALA A 78 -7.29 -11.67 30.48
CA ALA A 78 -7.11 -13.09 30.16
C ALA A 78 -8.31 -13.95 30.57
N LYS A 79 -8.90 -13.69 31.75
CA LYS A 79 -10.10 -14.39 32.23
C LYS A 79 -11.32 -14.10 31.37
N VAL A 80 -11.53 -12.85 30.97
CA VAL A 80 -12.67 -12.44 30.13
C VAL A 80 -12.54 -13.04 28.73
N LEU A 81 -11.37 -12.87 28.09
CA LEU A 81 -11.07 -13.48 26.80
C LEU A 81 -11.25 -15.01 26.86
N GLY A 82 -10.72 -15.65 27.91
CA GLY A 82 -10.87 -17.08 28.12
C GLY A 82 -12.33 -17.51 28.20
N ARG A 83 -13.18 -16.80 28.93
CA ARG A 83 -14.62 -17.11 29.04
C ARG A 83 -15.33 -16.95 27.70
N SER A 84 -15.19 -15.80 27.04
CA SER A 84 -15.91 -15.49 25.81
C SER A 84 -15.45 -16.37 24.63
N LEU A 85 -14.16 -16.73 24.59
CA LEU A 85 -13.63 -17.63 23.55
C LEU A 85 -13.84 -19.12 23.87
N SER A 86 -14.02 -19.53 25.13
CA SER A 86 -14.25 -20.95 25.49
C SER A 86 -15.73 -21.33 25.54
N GLU A 87 -16.65 -20.38 25.50
CA GLU A 87 -18.08 -20.65 25.60
C GLU A 87 -18.54 -21.58 24.44
N PRO A 88 -19.25 -22.70 24.73
CA PRO A 88 -19.73 -23.63 23.71
C PRO A 88 -21.02 -23.12 23.04
N THR A 89 -21.12 -21.81 22.82
CA THR A 89 -22.25 -21.16 22.15
C THR A 89 -21.97 -20.93 20.66
N ALA A 90 -23.01 -20.73 19.86
CA ALA A 90 -22.86 -20.33 18.46
C ALA A 90 -22.10 -19.00 18.33
N ALA A 91 -22.33 -18.08 19.27
CA ALA A 91 -21.59 -16.82 19.37
C ALA A 91 -20.10 -17.04 19.67
N GLY A 92 -19.76 -17.86 20.68
CA GLY A 92 -18.37 -18.22 20.99
C GLY A 92 -17.66 -18.90 19.80
N ARG A 93 -18.36 -19.78 19.08
CA ARG A 93 -17.84 -20.38 17.83
C ARG A 93 -17.57 -19.33 16.76
N ALA A 94 -18.50 -18.39 16.55
CA ALA A 94 -18.32 -17.32 15.57
C ALA A 94 -17.11 -16.43 15.92
N LEU A 95 -16.92 -16.09 17.19
CA LEU A 95 -15.76 -15.34 17.66
C LEU A 95 -14.44 -16.08 17.43
N ARG A 96 -14.38 -17.38 17.74
CA ARG A 96 -13.20 -18.20 17.45
C ARG A 96 -12.87 -18.23 15.97
N MET A 97 -13.88 -18.43 15.11
CA MET A 97 -13.67 -18.43 13.66
C MET A 97 -13.23 -17.06 13.13
N ALA A 98 -13.80 -15.97 13.65
CA ALA A 98 -13.42 -14.61 13.30
C ALA A 98 -11.96 -14.31 13.69
N LEU A 99 -11.53 -14.75 14.88
CA LEU A 99 -10.15 -14.61 15.33
C LEU A 99 -9.19 -15.37 14.43
N ILE A 100 -9.51 -16.63 14.10
CA ILE A 100 -8.70 -17.44 13.18
C ILE A 100 -8.61 -16.78 11.81
N ALA A 101 -9.72 -16.27 11.27
CA ALA A 101 -9.73 -15.58 9.98
C ALA A 101 -8.85 -14.31 9.99
N LYS A 102 -8.88 -13.54 11.09
CA LYS A 102 -8.04 -12.34 11.28
C LYS A 102 -6.56 -12.71 11.40
N LEU A 103 -6.22 -13.75 12.15
CA LEU A 103 -4.84 -14.24 12.28
C LEU A 103 -4.32 -14.77 10.94
N ALA A 104 -5.10 -15.58 10.22
CA ALA A 104 -4.74 -16.05 8.89
C ALA A 104 -4.54 -14.89 7.91
N SER A 105 -5.41 -13.87 7.95
CA SER A 105 -5.25 -12.66 7.11
C SER A 105 -4.01 -11.86 7.48
N ALA A 106 -3.67 -11.80 8.78
CA ALA A 106 -2.45 -11.16 9.24
C ALA A 106 -1.22 -11.95 8.80
N GLU A 107 -1.19 -13.28 8.93
CA GLU A 107 -0.07 -14.11 8.47
C GLU A 107 0.16 -14.02 6.97
N ILE A 108 -0.91 -13.97 6.17
CA ILE A 108 -0.83 -13.80 4.71
C ILE A 108 -0.39 -12.38 4.33
N GLY A 109 -0.73 -11.36 5.14
CA GLY A 109 -0.36 -9.96 4.91
C GLY A 109 0.90 -9.47 5.63
N SER A 110 1.52 -10.31 6.47
CA SER A 110 2.64 -9.94 7.36
C SER A 110 4.01 -10.08 6.69
N GLU A 111 4.14 -9.55 5.48
CA GLU A 111 5.46 -9.21 4.91
C GLU A 111 5.81 -7.71 5.00
N MET A 112 4.93 -6.84 5.51
CA MET A 112 5.31 -5.43 5.73
C MET A 112 4.83 -4.87 7.07
N ILE A 113 5.77 -4.77 8.01
CA ILE A 113 5.69 -3.88 9.16
C ILE A 113 6.08 -2.48 8.68
N ALA A 114 5.15 -1.53 8.62
CA ALA A 114 5.41 -0.09 8.83
C ALA A 114 4.12 0.76 8.86
N GLU A 115 3.80 1.25 10.06
CA GLU A 115 3.16 2.53 10.45
C GLU A 115 1.79 3.01 9.89
N PRO A 116 1.03 3.78 10.72
CA PRO A 116 -0.40 4.00 10.52
C PRO A 116 -0.74 5.20 9.60
N LEU A 117 -1.69 4.92 8.71
CA LEU A 117 -2.76 5.78 8.17
C LEU A 117 -2.51 7.29 7.97
N LYS A 118 -2.48 7.70 6.69
CA LYS A 118 -3.24 8.86 6.22
C LYS A 118 -4.03 8.52 4.94
N THR A 119 -5.34 8.42 5.14
CA THR A 119 -6.47 8.76 4.25
C THR A 119 -6.37 8.42 2.76
N GLY A 120 -7.19 7.42 2.38
CA GLY A 120 -8.21 7.64 1.35
C GLY A 120 -7.88 7.23 -0.09
N ALA A 121 -7.83 5.93 -0.36
CA ALA A 121 -8.36 5.28 -1.58
C ALA A 121 -8.09 3.77 -1.48
N ALA A 122 -9.07 2.94 -1.86
CA ALA A 122 -9.07 1.48 -2.04
C ALA A 122 -7.88 0.65 -1.44
N PRO A 123 -8.15 -0.34 -0.57
CA PRO A 123 -7.09 -1.08 0.11
C PRO A 123 -6.38 -1.99 -0.89
N GLY A 124 -5.15 -1.62 -1.28
CA GLY A 124 -4.25 -2.51 -2.01
C GLY A 124 -3.30 -1.82 -2.99
N ASP A 125 -3.68 -0.68 -3.56
CA ASP A 125 -2.87 -0.07 -4.63
C ASP A 125 -1.93 1.00 -4.09
N THR A 126 -0.63 0.66 -4.07
CA THR A 126 0.45 1.61 -3.77
C THR A 126 0.42 2.75 -4.79
N LEU A 127 0.39 4.00 -4.31
CA LEU A 127 0.43 5.20 -5.15
C LEU A 127 1.86 5.62 -5.42
N LEU A 128 2.27 5.57 -6.69
CA LEU A 128 3.60 5.93 -7.16
C LEU A 128 3.64 7.39 -7.64
N THR A 129 4.79 8.02 -7.46
CA THR A 129 5.15 9.26 -8.14
C THR A 129 5.42 9.01 -9.63
N THR A 130 5.39 10.08 -10.43
CA THR A 130 5.79 9.99 -11.84
C THR A 130 7.24 9.54 -12.04
N ALA A 131 8.12 9.84 -11.10
CA ALA A 131 9.51 9.39 -11.14
C ALA A 131 9.61 7.88 -10.87
N GLU A 132 8.92 7.38 -9.86
CA GLU A 132 8.89 5.94 -9.54
C GLU A 132 8.23 5.13 -10.67
N ALA A 133 7.14 5.63 -11.24
CA ALA A 133 6.49 5.01 -12.39
C ALA A 133 7.42 4.98 -13.62
N ALA A 134 8.21 6.02 -13.85
CA ALA A 134 9.19 6.07 -14.95
C ALA A 134 10.28 5.01 -14.77
N THR A 135 10.79 4.85 -13.54
CA THR A 135 11.78 3.82 -13.22
C THR A 135 11.21 2.42 -13.43
N ARG A 136 9.97 2.16 -13.00
CA ARG A 136 9.34 0.84 -13.18
C ARG A 136 9.02 0.51 -14.65
N LEU A 137 8.74 1.52 -15.46
CA LEU A 137 8.43 1.35 -16.88
C LEU A 137 9.69 1.37 -17.78
N GLU A 138 10.86 1.69 -17.22
CA GLU A 138 12.11 1.95 -17.96
C GLU A 138 11.93 2.97 -19.09
N VAL A 139 11.12 4.01 -18.84
CA VAL A 139 10.84 5.09 -19.80
C VAL A 139 11.15 6.45 -19.20
N SER A 140 11.19 7.47 -20.04
CA SER A 140 11.42 8.83 -19.58
C SER A 140 10.21 9.37 -18.79
N ARG A 141 10.49 10.20 -17.77
CA ARG A 141 9.46 10.94 -17.00
C ARG A 141 8.46 11.72 -17.87
N PRO A 142 8.86 12.47 -18.92
CA PRO A 142 7.89 13.15 -19.79
C PRO A 142 6.99 12.16 -20.55
N TYR A 143 7.50 10.98 -20.90
CA TYR A 143 6.69 9.95 -21.53
C TYR A 143 5.63 9.41 -20.56
N VAL A 144 5.96 9.22 -19.28
CA VAL A 144 4.95 8.88 -18.25
C VAL A 144 3.89 9.97 -18.12
N SER A 145 4.28 11.25 -18.13
CA SER A 145 3.30 12.35 -18.10
C SER A 145 2.35 12.28 -19.29
N MET A 146 2.89 12.05 -20.49
CA MET A 146 2.09 11.88 -21.69
C MET A 146 1.13 10.70 -21.59
N LEU A 147 1.55 9.56 -21.01
CA LEU A 147 0.69 8.41 -20.79
C LEU A 147 -0.44 8.68 -19.78
N CYS A 148 -0.16 9.49 -18.76
CA CYS A 148 -1.17 9.97 -17.82
C CYS A 148 -2.18 10.90 -18.51
N ASP A 149 -1.71 11.85 -19.32
CA ASP A 149 -2.56 12.78 -20.08
C ASP A 149 -3.43 12.02 -21.11
N ALA A 150 -2.89 10.95 -21.70
CA ALA A 150 -3.61 10.05 -22.60
C ALA A 150 -4.56 9.07 -21.88
N GLY A 151 -4.61 9.08 -20.55
CA GLY A 151 -5.45 8.16 -19.75
C GLY A 151 -5.03 6.68 -19.80
N LYS A 152 -3.84 6.37 -20.33
CA LYS A 152 -3.36 4.98 -20.49
C LYS A 152 -2.90 4.34 -19.20
N LEU A 153 -2.58 5.15 -18.19
CA LEU A 153 -2.17 4.73 -16.84
C LEU A 153 -3.32 4.81 -15.82
N GLY A 154 -4.57 4.79 -16.31
CA GLY A 154 -5.78 4.78 -15.48
C GLY A 154 -6.04 6.10 -14.76
N GLU A 155 -6.72 6.01 -13.62
CA GLU A 155 -7.09 7.17 -12.80
C GLU A 155 -5.86 7.73 -12.06
N VAL A 156 -5.49 8.97 -12.41
CA VAL A 156 -4.39 9.70 -11.79
C VAL A 156 -4.93 10.57 -10.67
N VAL A 157 -4.48 10.30 -9.45
CA VAL A 157 -4.84 11.10 -8.27
C VAL A 157 -3.91 12.31 -8.22
N MET A 158 -4.48 13.51 -8.13
CA MET A 158 -3.70 14.73 -7.89
C MET A 158 -3.64 15.00 -6.39
N THR A 159 -2.45 15.25 -5.86
CA THR A 159 -2.32 15.76 -4.48
C THR A 159 -2.71 17.24 -4.42
N GLU A 160 -2.97 17.75 -3.22
CA GLU A 160 -3.29 19.18 -2.98
C GLU A 160 -2.21 20.12 -3.54
N GLY A 161 -0.95 19.65 -3.67
CA GLY A 161 0.17 20.36 -4.27
C GLY A 161 0.31 20.21 -5.79
N GLY A 162 -0.67 19.63 -6.48
CA GLY A 162 -0.64 19.46 -7.95
C GLY A 162 0.30 18.37 -8.45
N HIS A 163 0.79 17.49 -7.58
CA HIS A 163 1.63 16.37 -8.00
C HIS A 163 0.76 15.17 -8.40
N ARG A 164 1.15 14.53 -9.51
CA ARG A 164 0.47 13.35 -10.03
C ARG A 164 0.85 12.11 -9.24
N ARG A 165 -0.14 11.32 -8.85
CA ARG A 165 0.00 10.00 -8.20
C ARG A 165 -0.69 8.95 -9.05
N ILE A 166 0.06 7.90 -9.37
CA ILE A 166 -0.35 6.84 -10.30
C ILE A 166 -0.45 5.54 -9.51
N ARG A 167 -1.51 4.76 -9.71
CA ARG A 167 -1.64 3.45 -9.04
C ARG A 167 -0.62 2.45 -9.60
N ALA A 168 0.05 1.70 -8.72
CA ALA A 168 1.03 0.68 -9.13
C ALA A 168 0.39 -0.40 -10.04
N SER A 169 -0.82 -0.85 -9.73
CA SER A 169 -1.58 -1.80 -10.55
C SER A 169 -1.80 -1.32 -11.98
N ALA A 170 -2.05 -0.02 -12.17
CA ALA A 170 -2.24 0.57 -13.50
C ALA A 170 -0.93 0.58 -14.32
N VAL A 171 0.22 0.74 -13.64
CA VAL A 171 1.54 0.65 -14.28
C VAL A 171 1.85 -0.79 -14.69
N GLU A 172 1.55 -1.76 -13.83
CA GLU A 172 1.77 -3.18 -14.09
C GLU A 172 0.86 -3.73 -15.20
N THR A 173 -0.41 -3.35 -15.21
CA THR A 173 -1.34 -3.69 -16.29
C THR A 173 -0.89 -3.10 -17.63
N TYR A 174 -0.37 -1.87 -17.63
CA TYR A 174 0.21 -1.25 -18.82
C TYR A 174 1.44 -2.02 -19.32
N LEU A 175 2.33 -2.46 -18.43
CA LEU A 175 3.47 -3.32 -18.79
C LEU A 175 3.00 -4.63 -19.41
N ALA A 176 2.07 -5.33 -18.76
CA ALA A 176 1.52 -6.58 -19.26
C ALA A 176 0.87 -6.41 -20.65
N ALA A 177 0.15 -5.31 -20.88
CA ALA A 177 -0.42 -5.00 -22.19
C ALA A 177 0.66 -4.71 -23.24
N ARG A 178 1.73 -4.00 -22.87
CA ARG A 178 2.86 -3.70 -23.75
C ARG A 178 3.61 -4.97 -24.16
N VAL A 179 3.85 -5.88 -23.22
CA VAL A 179 4.51 -7.16 -23.49
C VAL A 179 3.67 -8.00 -24.46
N LYS A 180 2.35 -8.11 -24.23
CA LYS A 180 1.43 -8.78 -25.15
C LYS A 180 1.38 -8.17 -26.56
N GLN A 181 1.59 -6.87 -26.69
CA GLN A 181 1.67 -6.20 -27.99
C GLN A 181 3.00 -6.50 -28.71
N SER A 182 4.09 -6.69 -27.96
CA SER A 182 5.38 -7.08 -28.53
C SER A 182 5.47 -8.59 -28.83
N GLU A 183 4.72 -9.42 -28.10
CA GLU A 183 4.62 -10.87 -28.35
C GLU A 183 3.96 -11.14 -29.71
N GLY A 184 4.79 -11.31 -30.74
CA GLY A 184 4.35 -11.65 -32.10
C GLY A 184 4.56 -10.56 -33.15
N THR A 185 5.07 -9.37 -32.77
CA THR A 185 5.53 -8.41 -33.76
C THR A 185 6.96 -8.78 -34.17
N PRO A 186 7.24 -9.07 -35.45
CA PRO A 186 8.61 -9.30 -35.92
C PRO A 186 9.48 -8.14 -35.51
N SER A 187 10.70 -8.41 -35.05
CA SER A 187 11.61 -7.32 -34.75
C SER A 187 11.73 -6.41 -36.00
N PRO A 188 11.88 -5.10 -35.85
CA PRO A 188 12.02 -4.19 -37.00
C PRO A 188 13.10 -4.62 -37.99
N ARG A 189 14.10 -5.37 -37.50
CA ARG A 189 15.16 -5.97 -38.30
C ARG A 189 14.70 -7.19 -39.09
N GLU A 190 14.01 -8.14 -38.46
CA GLU A 190 13.42 -9.30 -39.15
C GLU A 190 12.41 -8.86 -40.22
N ALA A 191 11.54 -7.90 -39.88
CA ALA A 191 10.63 -7.29 -40.85
C ALA A 191 11.38 -6.65 -42.03
N GLY A 192 12.53 -6.02 -41.78
CA GLY A 192 13.39 -5.45 -42.83
C GLY A 192 14.09 -6.50 -43.68
N VAL A 193 14.49 -7.64 -43.10
CA VAL A 193 15.06 -8.77 -43.85
C VAL A 193 13.99 -9.42 -44.73
N ASP A 194 12.80 -9.65 -44.20
CA ASP A 194 11.66 -10.18 -44.96
C ASP A 194 11.22 -9.23 -46.09
N ALA A 195 11.33 -7.91 -45.86
CA ALA A 195 11.06 -6.89 -46.87
C ALA A 195 12.20 -6.72 -47.88
N GLY A 196 13.30 -7.47 -47.76
CA GLY A 196 14.46 -7.37 -48.66
C GLY A 196 15.21 -6.03 -48.55
N LEU A 197 15.08 -5.32 -47.44
CA LEU A 197 15.67 -3.99 -47.23
C LEU A 197 17.18 -4.04 -46.93
N TYR A 198 17.73 -5.23 -46.66
CA TYR A 198 19.14 -5.43 -46.33
C TYR A 198 19.83 -6.34 -47.34
N ASP A 199 20.84 -5.80 -48.03
CA ASP A 199 21.66 -6.53 -49.00
C ASP A 199 22.69 -7.48 -48.35
N HIS A 200 22.91 -7.33 -47.04
CA HIS A 200 24.00 -7.97 -46.34
C HIS A 200 23.53 -8.70 -45.07
N PRO A 201 24.02 -9.93 -44.82
CA PRO A 201 23.65 -10.71 -43.63
C PRO A 201 24.25 -10.14 -42.33
N GLU A 202 23.73 -10.58 -41.19
CA GLU A 202 24.33 -10.34 -39.86
C GLU A 202 25.85 -10.63 -39.89
N GLY A 203 26.65 -9.75 -39.31
CA GLY A 203 28.11 -9.92 -39.26
C GLY A 203 28.89 -9.60 -40.55
N HIS A 204 28.24 -9.16 -41.64
CA HIS A 204 28.93 -8.75 -42.88
C HIS A 204 29.90 -7.58 -42.65
N PHE A 205 29.50 -6.64 -41.79
CA PHE A 205 30.36 -5.54 -41.36
C PHE A 205 30.94 -5.85 -39.99
N GLN A 206 32.16 -6.38 -39.98
CA GLN A 206 32.90 -6.53 -38.74
C GLN A 206 33.43 -5.16 -38.32
N ASN A 207 32.99 -4.68 -37.15
CA ASN A 207 33.56 -3.51 -36.52
C ASN A 207 35.03 -3.80 -36.21
N ARG A 208 35.94 -3.34 -37.07
CA ARG A 208 37.35 -3.21 -36.71
C ARG A 208 37.43 -2.13 -35.64
N VAL A 209 37.33 -2.54 -34.39
CA VAL A 209 37.78 -1.73 -33.27
C VAL A 209 39.24 -1.45 -33.57
N ARG A 210 39.57 -0.20 -33.92
CA ARG A 210 40.96 0.24 -33.92
C ARG A 210 41.43 0.02 -32.50
N GLU A 211 42.29 -0.96 -32.28
CA GLU A 211 43.07 -0.99 -31.06
C GLU A 211 43.67 0.40 -30.91
N VAL A 212 43.32 1.07 -29.81
CA VAL A 212 43.94 2.34 -29.43
C VAL A 212 45.34 1.96 -28.97
N GLY A 213 46.19 1.61 -29.94
CA GLY A 213 47.62 1.54 -29.80
C GLY A 213 48.08 2.89 -29.31
N THR A 214 48.75 2.86 -28.17
CA THR A 214 49.44 3.97 -27.52
C THR A 214 50.03 4.94 -28.55
N ALA A 215 49.50 6.15 -28.51
CA ALA A 215 49.85 7.24 -29.41
C ALA A 215 51.36 7.54 -29.37
N LYS A 216 51.94 7.76 -30.56
CA LYS A 216 52.94 8.82 -30.78
C LYS A 216 52.32 9.79 -31.81
N PRO A 217 52.22 11.10 -31.52
CA PRO A 217 51.43 12.01 -32.35
C PRO A 217 52.24 12.44 -33.59
N GLY A 218 51.87 11.91 -34.75
CA GLY A 218 52.39 12.34 -36.05
C GLY A 218 51.38 13.19 -36.81
N LYS A 219 51.51 14.52 -36.66
CA LYS A 219 51.06 15.61 -37.55
C LYS A 219 49.68 15.47 -38.24
N SER A 220 48.74 16.28 -37.77
CA SER A 220 47.52 16.65 -38.49
C SER A 220 47.84 17.33 -39.83
N ALA A 221 47.41 16.73 -40.94
CA ALA A 221 47.29 17.42 -42.23
C ALA A 221 45.82 17.82 -42.41
N SER A 222 45.54 19.10 -42.20
CA SER A 222 44.27 19.74 -42.54
C SER A 222 44.12 19.78 -44.05
N ALA A 223 43.14 19.07 -44.61
CA ALA A 223 42.74 19.19 -46.01
C ALA A 223 41.38 19.88 -46.09
N ARG A 224 41.44 21.21 -46.17
CA ARG A 224 40.35 22.13 -46.48
C ARG A 224 40.05 22.00 -47.98
N THR A 225 38.99 21.29 -48.37
CA THR A 225 38.53 21.29 -49.77
C THR A 225 37.52 22.41 -50.00
N ALA A 226 37.92 23.29 -50.91
CA ALA A 226 37.24 24.50 -51.33
C ALA A 226 35.96 24.22 -52.13
N ARG A 227 34.92 25.05 -51.89
CA ARG A 227 33.76 25.18 -52.77
C ARG A 227 34.20 25.72 -54.14
N LYS A 228 33.90 24.99 -55.21
CA LYS A 228 34.02 25.49 -56.60
C LYS A 228 32.91 26.51 -56.87
N SER A 229 33.28 27.69 -57.35
CA SER A 229 32.40 28.66 -57.99
C SER A 229 31.98 28.15 -59.37
N ARG A 230 30.71 28.35 -59.71
CA ARG A 230 30.10 27.97 -61.00
C ARG A 230 30.21 29.16 -61.98
N PRO A 231 30.52 28.94 -63.27
CA PRO A 231 30.45 29.97 -64.30
C PRO A 231 29.00 30.39 -64.59
#